data_AF-A0A7K3YK61-F1
#
_entry.id   AF-A0A7K3YK61-F1
#
_cell.length_a   1.000
_cell.length_b   1.000
_cell.length_c   1.000
_cell.angle_alpha   90.00
_cell.angle_beta   90.00
_cell.angle_gamma   90.00
#
_symmetry.space_group_name_H-M   'P 1'
#
loop_
_entity.id
_entity.type
_entity.pdbx_description
1 polymer ?
#
loop_
_entity_poly.entity_id
_entity_poly.type
_entity_poly.pdbx_seq_one_letter_code
_entity_poly.pdbx_strand_id
1 'polypeptide(L)'
;MPVGCNLYFSNDDINKAKASLKKGRNYYAEYEILPNGMEVLKFEADLFKSILKNPKHPNFKVVKDWLNDQIAGTETVKQEYREKLPKAMALVLEQTPDALGLAVRVPKYRGKRSNAVYDNLKHKTKGDAFAYEILGTAAFIGKRWVSTDGTMLGINQRDRIDFGVKFQARYDGASSDLEDQPRRLTVEADTCIQRKREVIGIDFKYSESGEYGSYEADQLEGVKIAILTGECTEFNFVTNGVFSKGFAKAVAQINKELDEADLDNFEILGEDHEKFRKIRLFEGVNFSGR
;
A
#
# COMPACT_ATOMS: atom_id res chain seq x y z
N MET A 1 -8.37 20.67 15.58
CA MET A 1 -7.26 19.92 16.22
C MET A 1 -7.04 18.67 15.39
N PRO A 2 -5.84 18.37 14.87
CA PRO A 2 -5.64 17.14 14.13
C PRO A 2 -5.69 15.99 15.13
N VAL A 3 -6.70 15.13 14.96
CA VAL A 3 -6.92 13.95 15.78
C VAL A 3 -5.81 12.96 15.45
N GLY A 4 -5.07 12.53 16.48
CA GLY A 4 -3.95 11.61 16.33
C GLY A 4 -4.33 10.29 15.67
N CYS A 5 -3.33 9.61 15.12
CA CYS A 5 -3.45 8.33 14.45
C CYS A 5 -3.91 7.24 15.43
N ASN A 6 -5.11 6.69 15.23
CA ASN A 6 -5.62 5.58 16.02
C ASN A 6 -5.43 4.26 15.24
N LEU A 7 -4.52 3.40 15.72
CA LEU A 7 -4.42 1.99 15.35
C LEU A 7 -5.49 1.19 16.11
N TYR A 8 -6.25 0.34 15.44
CA TYR A 8 -7.31 -0.46 16.06
C TYR A 8 -6.79 -1.87 16.41
N PHE A 9 -7.30 -2.52 17.46
CA PHE A 9 -6.85 -3.84 17.93
C PHE A 9 -8.03 -4.68 18.42
N SER A 10 -7.93 -6.02 18.34
CA SER A 10 -8.92 -6.90 18.95
C SER A 10 -8.69 -6.97 20.46
N ASN A 11 -9.72 -7.36 21.23
CA ASN A 11 -9.56 -7.52 22.68
C ASN A 11 -8.46 -8.54 23.04
N ASP A 12 -8.20 -9.54 22.18
CA ASP A 12 -7.13 -10.52 22.39
C ASP A 12 -5.73 -9.94 22.11
N ASP A 13 -5.58 -9.14 21.04
CA ASP A 13 -4.34 -8.42 20.74
C ASP A 13 -4.02 -7.39 21.83
N ILE A 14 -5.06 -6.71 22.34
CA ILE A 14 -4.96 -5.79 23.47
C ILE A 14 -4.52 -6.53 24.72
N ASN A 15 -5.04 -7.73 24.98
CA ASN A 15 -4.63 -8.52 26.14
C ASN A 15 -3.19 -9.03 26.03
N LYS A 16 -2.75 -9.46 24.83
CA LYS A 16 -1.36 -9.85 24.54
C LYS A 16 -0.39 -8.68 24.65
N ALA A 17 -0.78 -7.51 24.13
CA ALA A 17 -0.03 -6.27 24.27
C ALA A 17 0.02 -5.82 25.74
N LYS A 18 -1.10 -5.82 26.47
CA LYS A 18 -1.19 -5.52 27.92
C LYS A 18 -0.29 -6.46 28.73
N ALA A 19 -0.34 -7.77 28.48
CA ALA A 19 0.50 -8.76 29.18
C ALA A 19 2.00 -8.57 28.90
N SER A 20 2.35 -8.14 27.69
CA SER A 20 3.73 -7.89 27.28
C SER A 20 4.27 -6.55 27.77
N LEU A 21 3.46 -5.49 27.70
CA LEU A 21 3.75 -4.16 28.24
C LEU A 21 3.83 -4.17 29.77
N LYS A 22 3.04 -4.99 30.46
CA LYS A 22 3.14 -5.19 31.92
C LYS A 22 4.49 -5.78 32.37
N LYS A 23 5.23 -6.44 31.48
CA LYS A 23 6.59 -6.94 31.74
C LYS A 23 7.67 -5.86 31.56
N GLY A 24 7.42 -4.82 30.76
CA GLY A 24 8.30 -3.67 30.59
C GLY A 24 7.80 -2.51 31.45
N ARG A 25 8.39 -2.29 32.63
CA ARG A 25 8.02 -1.17 33.52
C ARG A 25 8.18 0.17 32.79
N ASN A 26 7.09 0.69 32.21
CA ASN A 26 6.65 2.10 32.13
C ASN A 26 5.51 2.23 31.11
N TYR A 27 4.38 2.76 31.59
CA TYR A 27 3.13 2.99 30.88
C TYR A 27 3.24 4.18 29.91
N TYR A 28 2.85 3.98 28.65
CA TYR A 28 2.28 5.02 27.76
C TYR A 28 1.35 4.33 26.75
N ALA A 29 0.18 3.91 27.22
CA ALA A 29 -0.88 3.39 26.37
C ALA A 29 -2.19 3.96 26.88
N GLU A 30 -2.72 4.95 26.17
CA GLU A 30 -4.10 5.38 26.34
C GLU A 30 -5.01 4.41 25.59
N TYR A 31 -6.17 4.11 26.16
CA TYR A 31 -7.17 3.25 25.54
C TYR A 31 -8.40 4.09 25.25
N GLU A 32 -8.94 4.02 24.03
CA GLU A 32 -10.23 4.61 23.69
C GLU A 32 -11.28 3.50 23.64
N ILE A 33 -12.41 3.71 24.32
CA ILE A 33 -13.56 2.80 24.22
C ILE A 33 -14.50 3.38 23.16
N LEU A 34 -14.63 2.67 22.04
CA LEU A 34 -15.52 3.04 20.95
C LEU A 34 -17.00 2.91 21.36
N PRO A 35 -17.94 3.59 20.67
CA PRO A 35 -19.37 3.53 20.96
C PRO A 35 -19.98 2.12 20.90
N ASN A 36 -19.30 1.16 20.27
CA ASN A 36 -19.70 -0.24 20.20
C ASN A 36 -19.08 -1.11 21.30
N GLY A 37 -18.41 -0.52 22.30
CA GLY A 37 -17.79 -1.23 23.42
C GLY A 37 -16.43 -1.86 23.13
N MET A 38 -15.84 -1.61 21.96
CA MET A 38 -14.49 -2.06 21.65
C MET A 38 -13.45 -1.14 22.32
N GLU A 39 -12.47 -1.71 23.01
CA GLU A 39 -11.26 -0.99 23.41
C GLU A 39 -10.31 -0.87 22.23
N VAL A 40 -9.64 0.28 22.10
CA VAL A 40 -8.66 0.56 21.06
C VAL A 40 -7.40 1.11 21.72
N LEU A 41 -6.24 0.52 21.41
CA LEU A 41 -4.96 1.06 21.87
C LEU A 41 -4.65 2.33 21.06
N LYS A 42 -4.62 3.47 21.73
CA LYS A 42 -4.19 4.72 21.13
C LYS A 42 -2.67 4.68 21.00
N PHE A 43 -2.22 4.33 19.80
CA PHE A 43 -0.80 4.30 19.48
C PHE A 43 -0.32 5.70 19.11
N GLU A 44 0.61 6.24 19.88
CA GLU A 44 1.39 7.38 19.41
C GLU A 44 2.35 6.89 18.32
N ALA A 45 2.07 7.27 17.06
CA ALA A 45 2.90 6.90 15.91
C ALA A 45 4.38 7.25 16.13
N ASP A 46 4.66 8.34 16.84
CA ASP A 46 6.02 8.75 17.21
C ASP A 46 6.69 7.81 18.21
N LEU A 47 5.96 7.34 19.23
CA LEU A 47 6.47 6.35 20.17
C LEU A 47 6.76 5.03 19.42
N PHE A 48 5.83 4.55 18.61
CA PHE A 48 6.01 3.31 17.85
C PHE A 48 7.20 3.38 16.89
N LYS A 49 7.29 4.46 16.12
CA LYS A 49 8.43 4.78 15.25
C LYS A 49 9.74 4.81 16.05
N SER A 50 9.76 5.46 17.22
CA SER A 50 10.97 5.55 18.07
C SER A 50 11.45 4.18 18.55
N ILE A 51 10.51 3.28 18.89
CA ILE A 51 10.82 1.91 19.28
C ILE A 51 11.43 1.18 18.09
N LEU A 52 10.77 1.21 16.93
CA LEU A 52 11.21 0.53 15.71
C LEU A 52 12.56 1.01 15.17
N LYS A 53 12.91 2.29 15.39
CA LYS A 53 14.20 2.86 15.01
C LYS A 53 15.36 2.44 15.92
N ASN A 54 15.08 1.99 17.14
CA ASN A 54 16.10 1.71 18.13
C ASN A 54 16.07 0.24 18.58
N PRO A 55 16.93 -0.63 18.01
CA PRO A 55 17.02 -2.03 18.41
C PRO A 55 17.36 -2.26 19.90
N LYS A 56 17.94 -1.25 20.58
CA LYS A 56 18.26 -1.31 22.02
C LYS A 56 17.10 -0.84 22.90
N HIS A 57 15.99 -0.37 22.32
CA HIS A 57 14.82 0.04 23.10
C HIS A 57 14.25 -1.19 23.84
N PRO A 58 13.89 -1.09 25.14
CA PRO A 58 13.42 -2.24 25.91
C PRO A 58 12.21 -2.95 25.29
N ASN A 59 11.36 -2.20 24.60
CA ASN A 59 10.17 -2.72 23.91
C ASN A 59 10.43 -3.17 22.45
N PHE A 60 11.64 -3.00 21.91
CA PHE A 60 11.91 -3.29 20.49
C PHE A 60 11.59 -4.72 20.11
N LYS A 61 12.06 -5.69 20.91
CA LYS A 61 11.81 -7.12 20.63
C LYS A 61 10.32 -7.43 20.62
N VAL A 62 9.57 -6.94 21.60
CA VAL A 62 8.11 -7.14 21.69
C VAL A 62 7.39 -6.56 20.49
N VAL A 63 7.73 -5.33 20.10
CA VAL A 63 7.13 -4.65 18.95
C VAL A 63 7.50 -5.33 17.64
N LYS A 64 8.76 -5.78 17.49
CA LYS A 64 9.23 -6.53 16.33
C LYS A 64 8.50 -7.87 16.20
N ASP A 65 8.40 -8.63 17.28
CA ASP A 65 7.73 -9.93 17.28
C ASP A 65 6.24 -9.76 16.94
N TRP A 66 5.58 -8.77 17.57
CA TRP A 66 4.20 -8.41 17.23
C TRP A 66 4.03 -8.04 15.75
N LEU A 67 4.89 -7.17 15.21
CA LEU A 67 4.85 -6.76 13.80
C LEU A 67 4.97 -7.97 12.86
N ASN A 68 5.88 -8.89 13.18
CA ASN A 68 6.06 -10.11 12.41
C ASN A 68 4.83 -11.01 12.48
N ASP A 69 4.22 -11.17 13.65
CA ASP A 69 3.01 -11.98 13.82
C ASP A 69 1.84 -11.40 13.00
N GLN A 70 1.70 -10.07 12.97
CA GLN A 70 0.66 -9.41 12.20
C GLN A 70 0.86 -9.56 10.69
N ILE A 71 2.10 -9.45 10.20
CA ILE A 71 2.41 -9.58 8.77
C ILE A 71 2.36 -11.04 8.31
N ALA A 72 2.87 -11.95 9.13
CA ALA A 72 2.89 -13.38 8.83
C ALA A 72 1.47 -13.98 8.89
N GLY A 73 0.69 -13.63 9.89
CA GLY A 73 -0.55 -14.32 10.24
C GLY A 73 -0.33 -15.84 10.37
N THR A 74 -0.87 -16.64 9.45
CA THR A 74 -0.68 -18.11 9.42
C THR A 74 0.43 -18.56 8.47
N GLU A 75 1.00 -17.65 7.70
CA GLU A 75 2.02 -17.93 6.69
C GLU A 75 3.43 -17.68 7.22
N THR A 76 4.43 -18.17 6.51
CA THR A 76 5.83 -17.90 6.82
C THR A 76 6.28 -16.60 6.17
N VAL A 77 7.13 -15.86 6.88
CA VAL A 77 7.86 -14.69 6.35
C VAL A 77 9.34 -15.03 6.42
N LYS A 78 10.07 -14.86 5.32
CA LYS A 78 11.53 -15.05 5.26
C LYS A 78 12.22 -14.27 6.36
N GLN A 79 13.25 -14.90 6.95
CA GLN A 79 13.99 -14.31 8.06
C GLN A 79 14.60 -12.94 7.68
N GLU A 80 15.10 -12.81 6.45
CA GLU A 80 15.62 -11.54 5.95
C GLU A 80 14.58 -10.41 5.92
N TYR A 81 13.31 -10.72 5.65
CA TYR A 81 12.22 -9.74 5.67
C TYR A 81 11.88 -9.37 7.11
N ARG A 82 11.76 -10.36 8.01
CA ARG A 82 11.53 -10.15 9.45
C ARG A 82 12.56 -9.23 10.10
N GLU A 83 13.79 -9.28 9.63
CA GLU A 83 14.88 -8.43 10.12
C GLU A 83 14.80 -7.00 9.61
N LYS A 84 14.34 -6.81 8.37
CA LYS A 84 14.24 -5.50 7.70
C LYS A 84 12.93 -4.75 8.01
N LEU A 85 11.85 -5.48 8.29
CA LEU A 85 10.51 -4.94 8.50
C LEU A 85 10.43 -3.82 9.54
N PRO A 86 11.07 -3.91 10.73
CA PRO A 86 11.00 -2.82 11.70
C PRO A 86 11.51 -1.48 11.16
N LYS A 87 12.65 -1.52 10.46
CA LYS A 87 13.28 -0.34 9.87
C LYS A 87 12.45 0.23 8.71
N ALA A 88 11.92 -0.65 7.85
CA ALA A 88 11.05 -0.26 6.75
C ALA A 88 9.75 0.40 7.25
N MET A 89 9.10 -0.21 8.23
CA MET A 89 7.90 0.33 8.88
C MET A 89 8.17 1.71 9.50
N ALA A 90 9.28 1.86 10.23
CA ALA A 90 9.67 3.14 10.80
C ALA A 90 9.89 4.23 9.74
N LEU A 91 10.46 3.88 8.59
CA LEU A 91 10.70 4.80 7.48
C LEU A 91 9.38 5.24 6.83
N VAL A 92 8.44 4.33 6.64
CA VAL A 92 7.09 4.65 6.12
C VAL A 92 6.35 5.57 7.09
N LEU A 93 6.37 5.28 8.39
CA LEU A 93 5.74 6.13 9.42
C LEU A 93 6.44 7.47 9.62
N GLU A 94 7.71 7.59 9.24
CA GLU A 94 8.40 8.88 9.18
C GLU A 94 7.92 9.71 7.99
N GLN A 95 7.68 9.08 6.84
CA GLN A 95 7.16 9.74 5.64
C GLN A 95 5.69 10.12 5.78
N THR A 96 4.85 9.27 6.37
CA THR A 96 3.43 9.54 6.58
C THR A 96 2.98 8.90 7.91
N PRO A 97 3.04 9.64 9.03
CA PRO A 97 2.65 9.13 10.35
C PRO A 97 1.20 8.63 10.44
N ASP A 98 0.31 9.18 9.61
CA ASP A 98 -1.11 8.83 9.49
C ASP A 98 -1.41 7.96 8.25
N ALA A 99 -0.43 7.22 7.74
CA ALA A 99 -0.59 6.38 6.55
C ALA A 99 -1.85 5.54 6.67
N LEU A 100 -2.85 5.86 5.83
CA LEU A 100 -4.10 5.12 5.80
C LEU A 100 -3.83 3.73 5.28
N GLY A 101 -4.74 2.82 5.57
CA GLY A 101 -4.39 1.42 5.45
C GLY A 101 -3.52 1.11 6.65
N LEU A 102 -2.21 1.32 6.60
CA LEU A 102 -1.21 0.83 7.57
C LEU A 102 -1.54 1.02 9.05
N ALA A 103 -1.99 2.23 9.44
CA ALA A 103 -2.13 2.58 10.86
C ALA A 103 -3.43 3.27 11.26
N VAL A 104 -4.20 3.82 10.31
CA VAL A 104 -5.42 4.58 10.59
C VAL A 104 -6.56 4.12 9.67
N ARG A 105 -7.79 4.14 10.20
CA ARG A 105 -9.00 3.83 9.43
C ARG A 105 -9.14 4.77 8.24
N VAL A 106 -9.25 4.24 7.03
CA VAL A 106 -9.62 5.03 5.83
C VAL A 106 -11.03 5.59 6.05
N PRO A 107 -11.23 6.91 6.08
CA PRO A 107 -12.57 7.47 6.21
C PRO A 107 -13.40 7.10 4.97
N LYS A 108 -14.65 6.63 5.17
CA LYS A 108 -15.53 6.12 4.10
C LYS A 108 -15.73 7.09 2.92
N TYR A 109 -15.56 8.40 3.15
CA TYR A 109 -15.70 9.44 2.13
C TYR A 109 -14.45 9.64 1.25
N ARG A 110 -13.27 9.14 1.67
CA ARG A 110 -12.02 9.13 0.86
C ARG A 110 -11.85 7.84 0.06
N GLY A 111 -12.83 6.94 0.13
CA GLY A 111 -12.82 5.68 -0.60
C GLY A 111 -14.12 4.91 -0.35
N LYS A 112 -15.06 4.99 -1.29
CA LYS A 112 -16.21 4.09 -1.32
C LYS A 112 -15.66 2.66 -1.44
N ARG A 113 -15.66 1.89 -0.34
CA ARG A 113 -15.24 0.46 -0.21
C ARG A 113 -13.77 0.20 0.12
N SER A 114 -13.00 1.20 0.56
CA SER A 114 -11.66 1.00 1.12
C SER A 114 -11.77 0.46 2.56
N ASN A 115 -11.13 -0.67 2.85
CA ASN A 115 -11.01 -1.23 4.19
C ASN A 115 -9.69 -0.75 4.81
N ALA A 116 -9.64 -0.47 6.10
CA ALA A 116 -8.40 -0.10 6.80
C ALA A 116 -7.44 -1.30 6.87
N VAL A 117 -6.11 -1.13 7.00
CA VAL A 117 -5.20 -2.28 7.27
C VAL A 117 -5.53 -2.94 8.59
N TYR A 118 -6.21 -2.33 9.56
CA TYR A 118 -6.72 -3.13 10.69
C TYR A 118 -7.89 -4.07 10.30
N ASP A 119 -8.83 -3.62 9.46
CA ASP A 119 -9.88 -4.49 8.90
C ASP A 119 -9.27 -5.49 7.86
N ASN A 120 -8.13 -5.11 7.27
CA ASN A 120 -7.28 -5.86 6.35
C ASN A 120 -5.95 -6.33 7.01
N LEU A 121 -5.90 -6.58 8.33
CA LEU A 121 -4.91 -7.51 8.93
C LEU A 121 -5.41 -8.95 8.68
N LYS A 122 -6.60 -9.05 8.09
CA LYS A 122 -7.00 -10.01 7.07
C LYS A 122 -6.64 -9.53 5.66
N HIS A 123 -5.41 -9.07 5.45
CA HIS A 123 -4.89 -8.88 4.09
C HIS A 123 -5.08 -10.24 3.41
N LYS A 124 -5.69 -10.27 2.22
CA LYS A 124 -5.88 -11.57 1.53
C LYS A 124 -4.53 -12.26 1.33
N THR A 125 -3.51 -11.45 1.07
CA THR A 125 -2.10 -11.81 0.98
C THR A 125 -1.44 -11.66 2.34
N LYS A 126 -0.94 -12.75 2.92
CA LYS A 126 -0.11 -12.74 4.13
C LYS A 126 1.32 -13.17 3.77
N GLY A 127 2.17 -13.32 4.77
CA GLY A 127 3.49 -13.87 4.57
C GLY A 127 4.42 -12.95 3.78
N ASP A 128 5.24 -13.54 2.91
CA ASP A 128 6.26 -12.81 2.16
C ASP A 128 5.70 -11.73 1.24
N ALA A 129 4.51 -11.92 0.66
CA ALA A 129 3.91 -10.95 -0.24
C ALA A 129 3.60 -9.63 0.47
N PHE A 130 2.94 -9.70 1.63
CA PHE A 130 2.62 -8.50 2.41
C PHE A 130 3.87 -7.87 3.03
N ALA A 131 4.84 -8.68 3.47
CA ALA A 131 6.13 -8.17 3.89
C ALA A 131 6.83 -7.40 2.75
N TYR A 132 6.73 -7.90 1.52
CA TYR A 132 7.31 -7.30 0.34
C TYR A 132 6.65 -5.96 -0.01
N GLU A 133 5.35 -5.79 0.19
CA GLU A 133 4.67 -4.49 -0.02
C GLU A 133 5.26 -3.39 0.87
N ILE A 134 5.44 -3.66 2.16
CA ILE A 134 6.02 -2.71 3.12
C ILE A 134 7.49 -2.42 2.79
N LEU A 135 8.27 -3.46 2.52
CA LEU A 135 9.68 -3.35 2.17
C LEU A 135 9.87 -2.61 0.84
N GLY A 136 9.06 -2.93 -0.15
CA GLY A 136 9.03 -2.30 -1.47
C GLY A 136 8.71 -0.81 -1.33
N THR A 137 7.66 -0.47 -0.60
CA THR A 137 7.30 0.94 -0.31
C THR A 137 8.47 1.68 0.33
N ALA A 138 9.07 1.10 1.36
CA ALA A 138 10.26 1.68 2.00
C ALA A 138 11.45 1.81 1.04
N ALA A 139 11.59 0.93 0.05
CA ALA A 139 12.64 1.02 -0.97
C ALA A 139 12.45 2.18 -1.96
N PHE A 140 11.22 2.68 -2.14
CA PHE A 140 10.94 3.88 -2.93
C PHE A 140 11.10 5.18 -2.12
N ILE A 141 11.12 5.12 -0.78
CA ILE A 141 11.37 6.30 0.05
C ILE A 141 12.84 6.73 -0.07
N GLY A 142 13.08 7.93 -0.60
CA GLY A 142 14.42 8.51 -0.70
C GLY A 142 15.34 7.86 -1.75
N LYS A 143 14.84 6.90 -2.53
CA LYS A 143 15.52 6.31 -3.70
C LYS A 143 14.57 6.29 -4.89
N ARG A 144 15.10 6.62 -6.06
CA ARG A 144 14.39 6.46 -7.33
C ARG A 144 14.74 5.10 -7.95
N TRP A 145 13.72 4.42 -8.45
CA TRP A 145 13.84 3.23 -9.27
C TRP A 145 13.50 3.58 -10.71
N VAL A 146 14.06 2.83 -11.65
CA VAL A 146 13.86 3.02 -13.09
C VAL A 146 12.98 1.87 -13.58
N SER A 147 11.89 2.18 -14.27
CA SER A 147 11.02 1.20 -14.92
C SER A 147 11.66 0.65 -16.19
N THR A 148 11.07 -0.41 -16.75
CA THR A 148 11.54 -1.04 -18.00
C THR A 148 11.48 -0.10 -19.21
N ASP A 149 10.66 0.95 -19.17
CA ASP A 149 10.60 2.02 -20.19
C ASP A 149 11.54 3.21 -19.94
N GLY A 150 12.34 3.17 -18.87
CA GLY A 150 13.29 4.22 -18.49
C GLY A 150 12.72 5.34 -17.61
N THR A 151 11.43 5.31 -17.27
CA THR A 151 10.84 6.30 -16.36
C THR A 151 11.33 6.09 -14.93
N MET A 152 11.51 7.18 -14.18
CA MET A 152 11.91 7.10 -12.77
C MET A 152 10.72 7.33 -11.83
N LEU A 153 10.59 6.49 -10.82
CA LEU A 153 9.66 6.68 -9.70
C LEU A 153 10.40 6.61 -8.37
N GLY A 154 10.06 7.51 -7.46
CA GLY A 154 10.50 7.52 -6.07
C GLY A 154 9.46 8.26 -5.23
N ILE A 155 9.42 7.98 -3.93
CA ILE A 155 8.58 8.70 -2.97
C ILE A 155 9.40 9.87 -2.42
N ASN A 156 8.88 11.09 -2.62
CA ASN A 156 9.48 12.33 -2.18
C ASN A 156 9.03 12.69 -0.76
N GLN A 157 9.79 13.56 -0.10
CA GLN A 157 9.56 13.95 1.29
C GLN A 157 8.16 14.54 1.57
N ARG A 158 7.51 15.15 0.58
CA ARG A 158 6.17 15.75 0.74
C ARG A 158 5.02 14.87 0.26
N ASP A 159 5.34 13.69 -0.24
CA ASP A 159 4.33 12.77 -0.73
C ASP A 159 3.60 12.14 0.47
N ARG A 160 2.29 11.94 0.33
CA ARG A 160 1.50 11.15 1.28
C ARG A 160 1.41 9.71 0.78
N ILE A 161 1.65 8.76 1.67
CA ILE A 161 1.54 7.33 1.40
C ILE A 161 0.30 6.77 2.10
N ASP A 162 -0.56 6.08 1.35
CA ASP A 162 -1.68 5.31 1.89
C ASP A 162 -1.63 3.88 1.32
N PHE A 163 -2.02 2.87 2.09
CA PHE A 163 -1.99 1.44 1.71
C PHE A 163 -3.40 0.91 1.43
N GLY A 164 -3.52 -0.04 0.49
CA GLY A 164 -4.78 -0.70 0.16
C GLY A 164 -5.85 0.25 -0.38
N VAL A 165 -5.43 1.31 -1.07
CA VAL A 165 -6.35 2.28 -1.68
C VAL A 165 -7.00 1.64 -2.89
N LYS A 166 -8.32 1.73 -2.98
CA LYS A 166 -9.10 1.18 -4.07
C LYS A 166 -9.55 2.28 -5.01
N PHE A 167 -9.19 2.13 -6.28
CA PHE A 167 -9.70 2.90 -7.39
C PHE A 167 -10.90 2.21 -8.02
N GLN A 168 -11.79 2.98 -8.59
CA GLN A 168 -12.91 2.52 -9.37
C GLN A 168 -12.42 1.84 -10.65
N ALA A 169 -12.98 0.65 -10.93
CA ALA A 169 -12.62 -0.17 -12.09
C ALA A 169 -13.74 -0.21 -13.15
N ARG A 170 -14.69 0.73 -13.09
CA ARG A 170 -15.89 0.81 -13.94
C ARG A 170 -16.27 2.26 -14.18
N TYR A 171 -17.06 2.60 -15.18
CA TYR A 171 -17.62 3.95 -15.30
C TYR A 171 -18.83 4.11 -14.36
N ASP A 172 -18.90 5.19 -13.60
CA ASP A 172 -20.03 5.41 -12.67
C ASP A 172 -21.32 5.62 -13.46
N GLY A 173 -22.41 4.99 -13.04
CA GLY A 173 -23.71 5.05 -13.73
C GLY A 173 -23.83 4.22 -15.02
N ALA A 174 -22.76 3.59 -15.50
CA ALA A 174 -22.82 2.75 -16.70
C ALA A 174 -23.40 1.35 -16.35
N SER A 175 -24.33 0.84 -17.17
CA SER A 175 -25.01 -0.44 -16.93
C SER A 175 -24.02 -1.58 -16.76
N SER A 176 -24.24 -2.47 -15.78
CA SER A 176 -23.42 -3.68 -15.55
C SER A 176 -23.37 -4.62 -16.75
N ASP A 177 -24.29 -4.45 -17.70
CA ASP A 177 -24.51 -5.32 -18.85
C ASP A 177 -23.84 -4.79 -20.12
N LEU A 178 -23.11 -3.67 -20.03
CA LEU A 178 -22.22 -3.23 -21.11
C LEU A 178 -21.10 -4.27 -21.25
N GLU A 179 -21.02 -4.93 -22.41
CA GLU A 179 -20.11 -6.05 -22.68
C GLU A 179 -18.64 -5.71 -22.40
N ASP A 180 -18.26 -4.42 -22.52
CA ASP A 180 -16.89 -3.94 -22.35
C ASP A 180 -16.55 -3.44 -20.93
N GLN A 181 -17.42 -3.63 -19.93
CA GLN A 181 -17.09 -3.25 -18.55
C GLN A 181 -16.36 -4.37 -17.78
N PRO A 182 -15.29 -4.06 -17.02
CA PRO A 182 -14.66 -5.00 -16.13
C PRO A 182 -15.64 -5.62 -15.15
N ARG A 183 -15.54 -6.93 -14.96
CA ARG A 183 -16.32 -7.60 -13.91
C ARG A 183 -15.91 -7.15 -12.52
N ARG A 184 -14.70 -6.63 -12.33
CA ARG A 184 -14.27 -6.03 -11.06
C ARG A 184 -14.90 -4.66 -10.86
N LEU A 185 -15.24 -4.36 -9.61
CA LEU A 185 -15.79 -3.06 -9.22
C LEU A 185 -14.69 -2.06 -8.88
N THR A 186 -13.54 -2.55 -8.42
CA THR A 186 -12.41 -1.75 -7.98
C THR A 186 -11.10 -2.44 -8.31
N VAL A 187 -10.05 -1.65 -8.51
CA VAL A 187 -8.66 -2.11 -8.47
C VAL A 187 -8.01 -1.56 -7.21
N GLU A 188 -7.33 -2.43 -6.48
CA GLU A 188 -6.57 -2.06 -5.29
C GLU A 188 -5.13 -1.75 -5.68
N ALA A 189 -4.56 -0.70 -5.09
CA ALA A 189 -3.13 -0.49 -5.04
C ALA A 189 -2.65 -0.80 -3.63
N ASP A 190 -1.66 -1.69 -3.53
CA ASP A 190 -0.98 -1.99 -2.28
C ASP A 190 -0.42 -0.71 -1.64
N THR A 191 0.06 0.21 -2.48
CA THR A 191 0.49 1.54 -2.07
C THR A 191 0.00 2.61 -3.03
N CYS A 192 -0.57 3.68 -2.48
CA CYS A 192 -0.93 4.88 -3.19
C CYS A 192 -0.07 6.05 -2.73
N ILE A 193 0.52 6.77 -3.69
CA ILE A 193 1.25 8.00 -3.45
C ILE A 193 0.35 9.16 -3.90
N GLN A 194 0.00 10.04 -2.98
CA GLN A 194 -0.63 11.31 -3.28
C GLN A 194 0.44 12.39 -3.35
N ARG A 195 0.68 12.92 -4.55
CA ARG A 195 1.67 13.95 -4.83
C ARG A 195 1.00 15.15 -5.48
N LYS A 196 0.75 16.20 -4.71
CA LYS A 196 0.05 17.41 -5.19
C LYS A 196 -1.30 17.06 -5.83
N ARG A 197 -1.39 17.04 -7.17
CA ARG A 197 -2.58 16.68 -7.96
C ARG A 197 -2.46 15.30 -8.62
N GLU A 198 -1.33 14.63 -8.45
CA GLU A 198 -1.09 13.29 -8.95
C GLU A 198 -1.50 12.25 -7.90
N VAL A 199 -2.19 11.21 -8.38
CA VAL A 199 -2.51 10.01 -7.63
C VAL A 199 -1.80 8.86 -8.32
N ILE A 200 -0.85 8.24 -7.63
CA ILE A 200 0.01 7.20 -8.20
C ILE A 200 -0.30 5.89 -7.49
N GLY A 201 -0.76 4.89 -8.23
CA GLY A 201 -0.95 3.54 -7.73
C GLY A 201 0.34 2.71 -7.86
N ILE A 202 0.62 1.89 -6.86
CA ILE A 202 1.67 0.88 -6.87
C ILE A 202 1.08 -0.45 -6.39
N ASP A 203 1.31 -1.50 -7.17
CA ASP A 203 0.91 -2.88 -6.89
C ASP A 203 2.15 -3.77 -6.90
N PHE A 204 2.50 -4.33 -5.75
CA PHE A 204 3.69 -5.14 -5.55
C PHE A 204 3.39 -6.61 -5.83
N LYS A 205 4.11 -7.14 -6.81
CA LYS A 205 4.03 -8.50 -7.29
C LYS A 205 5.24 -9.29 -6.83
N TYR A 206 5.12 -9.90 -5.65
CA TYR A 206 6.14 -10.79 -5.13
C TYR A 206 6.25 -12.07 -5.99
N SER A 207 7.49 -12.47 -6.28
CA SER A 207 7.82 -13.74 -6.92
C SER A 207 8.89 -14.49 -6.13
N GLU A 208 8.60 -15.73 -5.77
CA GLU A 208 9.59 -16.63 -5.15
C GLU A 208 10.58 -17.17 -6.18
N SER A 209 10.14 -17.40 -7.42
CA SER A 209 10.95 -17.98 -8.50
C SER A 209 11.79 -16.95 -9.25
N GLY A 210 11.60 -15.66 -8.96
CA GLY A 210 12.27 -14.55 -9.65
C GLY A 210 11.59 -14.11 -10.94
N GLU A 211 10.48 -14.75 -11.35
CA GLU A 211 9.62 -14.29 -12.44
C GLU A 211 8.17 -14.19 -11.97
N TYR A 212 7.51 -13.07 -12.24
CA TYR A 212 6.08 -12.88 -12.00
C TYR A 212 5.31 -12.93 -13.32
N GLY A 213 4.49 -13.97 -13.50
CA GLY A 213 3.77 -14.20 -14.75
C GLY A 213 2.24 -14.26 -14.65
N SER A 214 1.69 -14.23 -13.44
CA SER A 214 0.24 -14.28 -13.25
C SER A 214 -0.36 -12.89 -13.38
N TYR A 215 -1.42 -12.74 -14.16
CA TYR A 215 -2.26 -11.56 -14.10
C TYR A 215 -3.68 -11.91 -14.50
N GLU A 216 -4.63 -11.15 -13.98
CA GLU A 216 -6.02 -11.26 -14.38
C GLU A 216 -6.29 -10.13 -15.38
N ALA A 217 -6.80 -10.47 -16.58
CA ALA A 217 -7.09 -9.47 -17.62
C ALA A 217 -8.01 -8.34 -17.09
N ASP A 218 -9.01 -8.70 -16.28
CA ASP A 218 -9.89 -7.76 -15.57
C ASP A 218 -9.16 -6.76 -14.66
N GLN A 219 -7.97 -7.10 -14.14
CA GLN A 219 -7.18 -6.17 -13.32
C GLN A 219 -6.62 -5.05 -14.20
N LEU A 220 -6.01 -5.40 -15.33
CA LEU A 220 -5.41 -4.42 -16.24
C LEU A 220 -6.47 -3.51 -16.86
N GLU A 221 -7.63 -4.05 -17.22
CA GLU A 221 -8.75 -3.25 -17.72
C GLU A 221 -9.30 -2.31 -16.63
N GLY A 222 -9.41 -2.80 -15.39
CA GLY A 222 -9.79 -1.95 -14.27
C GLY A 222 -8.81 -0.80 -14.02
N VAL A 223 -7.51 -1.06 -14.15
CA VAL A 223 -6.47 -0.02 -14.07
C VAL A 223 -6.62 0.99 -15.21
N LYS A 224 -6.88 0.52 -16.43
CA LYS A 224 -7.16 1.38 -17.59
C LYS A 224 -8.28 2.36 -17.29
N ILE A 225 -9.41 1.87 -16.76
CA ILE A 225 -10.55 2.71 -16.40
C ILE A 225 -10.21 3.69 -15.27
N ALA A 226 -9.49 3.26 -14.23
CA ALA A 226 -9.05 4.16 -13.16
C ALA A 226 -8.19 5.33 -13.69
N ILE A 227 -7.37 5.07 -14.71
CA ILE A 227 -6.57 6.10 -15.39
C ILE A 227 -7.44 7.00 -16.26
N LEU A 228 -8.31 6.43 -17.10
CA LEU A 228 -9.18 7.19 -18.02
C LEU A 228 -10.18 8.09 -17.28
N THR A 229 -10.66 7.66 -16.12
CA THR A 229 -11.57 8.44 -15.26
C THR A 229 -10.86 9.47 -14.39
N GLY A 230 -9.53 9.50 -14.39
CA GLY A 230 -8.71 10.43 -13.62
C GLY A 230 -8.63 10.13 -12.11
N GLU A 231 -9.16 9.00 -11.64
CA GLU A 231 -8.99 8.58 -10.25
C GLU A 231 -7.52 8.25 -9.91
N CYS A 232 -6.82 7.71 -10.90
CA CYS A 232 -5.41 7.41 -10.84
C CYS A 232 -4.72 8.14 -11.99
N THR A 233 -3.60 8.78 -11.73
CA THR A 233 -2.79 9.42 -12.78
C THR A 233 -1.96 8.35 -13.49
N GLU A 234 -1.18 7.57 -12.73
CA GLU A 234 -0.34 6.47 -13.21
C GLU A 234 -0.44 5.25 -12.30
N PHE A 235 -0.26 4.07 -12.86
CA PHE A 235 -0.27 2.82 -12.10
C PHE A 235 1.01 2.03 -12.33
N ASN A 236 1.63 1.53 -11.28
CA ASN A 236 2.95 0.92 -11.36
C ASN A 236 2.90 -0.50 -10.78
N PHE A 237 3.27 -1.49 -11.59
CA PHE A 237 3.53 -2.83 -11.10
C PHE A 237 5.00 -2.95 -10.72
N VAL A 238 5.27 -3.48 -9.53
CA VAL A 238 6.61 -3.62 -9.00
C VAL A 238 6.87 -5.07 -8.62
N THR A 239 8.01 -5.64 -9.00
CA THR A 239 8.39 -7.00 -8.58
C THR A 239 9.83 -7.06 -8.08
N ASN A 240 10.12 -8.05 -7.23
CA ASN A 240 11.47 -8.37 -6.75
C ASN A 240 12.29 -9.14 -7.79
N GLY A 241 11.63 -9.68 -8.82
CA GLY A 241 12.22 -10.41 -9.93
C GLY A 241 12.04 -9.68 -11.26
N VAL A 242 11.59 -10.39 -12.28
CA VAL A 242 11.20 -9.85 -13.60
C VAL A 242 9.74 -10.18 -13.90
N PHE A 243 9.11 -9.40 -14.78
CA PHE A 243 7.78 -9.71 -15.29
C PHE A 243 7.87 -10.68 -16.47
N SER A 244 6.91 -11.60 -16.56
CA SER A 244 6.84 -12.48 -17.73
C SER A 244 6.60 -11.68 -19.00
N LYS A 245 7.11 -12.18 -20.13
CA LYS A 245 6.87 -11.56 -21.45
C LYS A 245 5.38 -11.40 -21.76
N GLY A 246 4.56 -12.35 -21.30
CA GLY A 246 3.10 -12.31 -21.49
C GLY A 246 2.46 -11.14 -20.75
N PHE A 247 2.82 -10.93 -19.49
CA PHE A 247 2.33 -9.80 -18.70
C PHE A 247 2.83 -8.46 -19.25
N ALA A 248 4.13 -8.37 -19.57
CA ALA A 248 4.70 -7.17 -20.15
C ALA A 248 4.04 -6.77 -21.48
N LYS A 249 3.72 -7.76 -22.35
CA LYS A 249 2.99 -7.52 -23.59
C LYS A 249 1.56 -7.02 -23.33
N ALA A 250 0.86 -7.57 -22.34
CA ALA A 250 -0.48 -7.12 -21.98
C ALA A 250 -0.49 -5.68 -21.47
N VAL A 251 0.48 -5.32 -20.61
CA VAL A 251 0.66 -3.94 -20.16
C VAL A 251 0.97 -3.00 -21.32
N ALA A 252 1.84 -3.40 -22.24
CA ALA A 252 2.14 -2.60 -23.44
C ALA A 252 0.90 -2.38 -24.33
N GLN A 253 0.04 -3.40 -24.47
CA GLN A 253 -1.22 -3.29 -25.22
C GLN A 253 -2.17 -2.27 -24.56
N ILE A 254 -2.34 -2.33 -23.24
CA ILE A 254 -3.19 -1.37 -22.51
C ILE A 254 -2.62 0.05 -22.59
N ASN A 255 -1.31 0.22 -22.50
CA ASN A 255 -0.68 1.54 -22.69
C ASN A 255 -0.93 2.09 -24.10
N LYS A 256 -0.92 1.24 -25.13
CA LYS A 256 -1.26 1.65 -26.49
C LYS A 256 -2.72 2.14 -26.55
N GLU A 257 -3.64 1.43 -25.93
CA GLU A 257 -5.05 1.84 -25.86
C GLU A 257 -5.25 3.15 -25.08
N LEU A 258 -4.48 3.37 -24.00
CA LEU A 258 -4.47 4.63 -23.26
C LEU A 258 -3.94 5.80 -24.11
N ASP A 259 -2.90 5.56 -24.92
CA ASP A 259 -2.31 6.54 -25.82
C ASP A 259 -3.26 6.87 -27.01
N GLU A 260 -4.10 5.91 -27.44
CA GLU A 260 -5.09 6.06 -28.53
C GLU A 260 -6.46 6.60 -28.05
N ALA A 261 -6.73 6.61 -26.74
CA ALA A 261 -7.99 7.09 -26.19
C ALA A 261 -8.12 8.61 -26.40
N ASP A 262 -9.03 8.99 -27.29
CA ASP A 262 -9.33 10.38 -27.62
C ASP A 262 -10.09 11.05 -26.46
N LEU A 263 -9.37 11.85 -25.66
CA LEU A 263 -9.85 12.40 -24.40
C LEU A 263 -10.21 13.89 -24.50
N ASP A 264 -10.40 14.42 -25.72
CA ASP A 264 -10.91 15.78 -25.98
C ASP A 264 -12.26 16.07 -25.29
N ASN A 265 -12.97 15.04 -24.81
CA ASN A 265 -14.22 15.16 -24.06
C ASN A 265 -14.08 15.19 -22.52
N PHE A 266 -12.87 15.08 -21.96
CA PHE A 266 -12.65 15.15 -20.51
C PHE A 266 -12.01 16.49 -20.12
N GLU A 267 -12.83 17.55 -20.14
CA GLU A 267 -12.51 18.96 -19.80
C GLU A 267 -11.89 19.21 -18.41
N ILE A 268 -11.61 18.17 -17.61
CA ILE A 268 -11.40 18.32 -16.16
C ILE A 268 -9.93 18.52 -15.76
N LEU A 269 -8.95 18.24 -16.62
CA LEU A 269 -7.55 18.13 -16.18
C LEU A 269 -6.60 18.80 -17.18
N GLY A 270 -6.03 19.95 -16.80
CA GLY A 270 -5.29 20.88 -17.67
C GLY A 270 -4.03 20.38 -18.41
N GLU A 271 -3.30 21.30 -19.03
CA GLU A 271 -2.35 21.07 -20.14
C GLU A 271 -1.11 20.17 -19.88
N ASP A 272 -0.86 19.66 -18.67
CA ASP A 272 0.32 18.83 -18.34
C ASP A 272 0.04 17.32 -18.20
N HIS A 273 -1.19 16.85 -18.48
CA HIS A 273 -1.63 15.49 -18.15
C HIS A 273 -1.22 14.38 -19.14
N GLU A 274 -0.75 14.70 -20.36
CA GLU A 274 -0.34 13.69 -21.34
C GLU A 274 0.85 12.83 -20.89
N LYS A 275 1.72 13.34 -20.00
CA LYS A 275 2.93 12.62 -19.55
C LYS A 275 2.67 11.53 -18.50
N PHE A 276 1.48 11.48 -17.92
CA PHE A 276 1.26 10.69 -16.70
C PHE A 276 0.31 9.51 -16.86
N ARG A 277 -0.32 9.27 -18.03
CA ARG A 277 -1.33 8.22 -18.21
C ARG A 277 -0.75 6.87 -18.62
N LYS A 278 0.14 6.28 -17.81
CA LYS A 278 0.78 5.00 -18.15
C LYS A 278 0.75 3.99 -17.02
N ILE A 279 0.70 2.74 -17.42
CA ILE A 279 1.04 1.60 -16.59
C ILE A 279 2.53 1.32 -16.75
N ARG A 280 3.29 1.24 -15.65
CA ARG A 280 4.73 0.99 -15.71
C ARG A 280 5.14 -0.25 -14.93
N LEU A 281 6.28 -0.81 -15.33
CA LEU A 281 6.84 -2.04 -14.76
C LEU A 281 8.19 -1.74 -14.12
N PHE A 282 8.35 -2.05 -12.85
CA PHE A 282 9.62 -1.98 -12.12
C PHE A 282 10.06 -3.38 -11.72
N GLU A 283 11.28 -3.74 -12.09
CA GLU A 283 11.86 -5.06 -11.87
C GLU A 283 13.05 -4.97 -10.91
N GLY A 284 13.33 -6.07 -10.21
CA GLY A 284 14.46 -6.17 -9.29
C GLY A 284 14.37 -5.25 -8.07
N VAL A 285 13.18 -4.76 -7.72
CA VAL A 285 13.00 -3.83 -6.61
C VAL A 285 13.14 -4.58 -5.29
N ASN A 286 14.17 -4.22 -4.52
CA ASN A 286 14.49 -4.86 -3.25
C ASN A 286 14.92 -3.82 -2.21
N PHE A 287 14.49 -4.03 -0.95
CA PHE A 287 14.93 -3.21 0.18
C PHE A 287 16.27 -3.73 0.73
N SER A 288 17.32 -2.93 0.57
CA SER A 288 18.66 -3.25 1.07
C SER A 288 18.99 -2.58 2.42
N GLY A 289 18.06 -1.82 3.01
CA GLY A 289 18.20 -1.22 4.34
C GLY A 289 19.49 -0.43 4.55
N ARG A 290 19.59 0.80 4.04
CA ARG A 290 20.70 1.74 4.35
C ARG A 290 20.72 2.09 5.82
#